data_AF-A0A958G2Z1-F1
#
_entry.id   AF-A0A958G2Z1-F1
#
_cell.length_a   1.000
_cell.length_b   1.000
_cell.length_c   1.000
_cell.angle_alpha   90.00
_cell.angle_beta   90.00
_cell.angle_gamma   90.00
#
_symmetry.space_group_name_H-M   'P 1'
#
loop_
_entity.id
_entity.type
_entity.pdbx_description
1 polymer ?
#
loop_
_entity_poly.entity_id
_entity_poly.type
_entity_poly.pdbx_seq_one_letter_code
_entity_poly.pdbx_strand_id
1 'polypeptide(L)'
;MTANHTRSLALIVTLFTGSAGLVYEVTWHRYLANLIGSQARAAAIILAVFLGGLSVGYILFGRFSHNRSPRTLIRMYAWIEILIGAWACLFPLLFNFVWQQVGILNPQGALSIIYDVTLCIVLIAFPTVLMGSTLPLLTQGLARNNRDAASFHARVYALNTAGACLGCLAAGFLLIPVVGLARTLILVSSCNLGAGLLLLYLAPRVSAERPHPKVSHHSLQGHLNLWQAAVVAFLAGFYALSLQTILIRLIGLSVGSSEYSFSMVVAVFILLLAVGAWLGAGINRRGIPLWLNQLVVFLGLAALYFVLPIL
;
A
#
# COMPACT_ATOMS: atom_id res chain seq x y z
N MET A 1 18.65 25.50 2.58
CA MET A 1 17.33 24.88 2.78
C MET A 1 17.20 24.47 4.23
N THR A 2 16.16 24.93 4.92
CA THR A 2 15.92 24.60 6.34
C THR A 2 15.34 23.19 6.46
N ALA A 3 15.57 22.51 7.59
CA ALA A 3 15.06 21.15 7.86
C ALA A 3 13.52 21.00 7.69
N ASN A 4 12.77 22.10 7.76
CA ASN A 4 11.34 22.14 7.46
C ASN A 4 11.04 21.86 5.98
N HIS A 5 11.86 22.38 5.07
CA HIS A 5 11.64 22.23 3.64
C HIS A 5 11.80 20.77 3.19
N THR A 6 12.79 20.06 3.72
CA THR A 6 12.98 18.62 3.45
C THR A 6 11.81 17.78 3.96
N ARG A 7 11.21 18.12 5.11
CA ARG A 7 10.01 17.43 5.61
C ARG A 7 8.80 17.65 4.71
N SER A 8 8.55 18.89 4.29
CA SER A 8 7.43 19.19 3.40
C SER A 8 7.57 18.49 2.04
N LEU A 9 8.78 18.49 1.46
CA LEU A 9 9.04 17.74 0.23
C LEU A 9 8.88 16.24 0.41
N ALA A 10 9.36 15.66 1.52
CA ALA A 10 9.19 14.25 1.79
C ALA A 10 7.70 13.85 1.89
N LEU A 11 6.87 14.69 2.51
CA LEU A 11 5.42 14.48 2.57
C LEU A 11 4.75 14.51 1.18
N ILE A 12 5.17 15.44 0.32
CA ILE A 12 4.71 15.49 -1.08
C ILE A 12 5.13 14.22 -1.82
N VAL A 13 6.38 13.80 -1.66
CA VAL A 13 6.88 12.55 -2.25
C VAL A 13 6.05 11.36 -1.78
N THR A 14 5.71 11.27 -0.50
CA THR A 14 4.87 10.17 0.04
C THR A 14 3.49 10.11 -0.63
N LEU A 15 2.89 11.24 -0.97
CA LEU A 15 1.62 11.26 -1.71
C LEU A 15 1.79 10.62 -3.10
N PHE A 16 2.82 11.02 -3.84
CA PHE A 16 3.10 10.46 -5.17
C PHE A 16 3.51 8.99 -5.13
N THR A 17 4.36 8.58 -4.18
CA THR A 17 4.78 7.17 -4.05
C THR A 17 3.65 6.29 -3.53
N GLY A 18 2.74 6.82 -2.71
CA GLY A 18 1.49 6.16 -2.33
C GLY A 18 0.56 5.94 -3.52
N SER A 19 0.38 6.98 -4.35
CA SER A 19 -0.36 6.86 -5.62
C SER A 19 0.27 5.81 -6.53
N ALA A 20 1.59 5.88 -6.73
CA ALA A 20 2.32 4.92 -7.55
C ALA A 20 2.13 3.48 -7.06
N GLY A 21 2.21 3.26 -5.75
CA GLY A 21 2.04 1.95 -5.14
C GLY A 21 0.70 1.29 -5.48
N LEU A 22 -0.39 2.05 -5.44
CA LEU A 22 -1.71 1.51 -5.77
C LEU A 22 -1.96 1.42 -7.27
N VAL A 23 -1.31 2.26 -8.08
CA VAL A 23 -1.30 2.05 -9.54
C VAL A 23 -0.60 0.73 -9.86
N TYR A 24 0.51 0.41 -9.19
CA TYR A 24 1.19 -0.88 -9.35
C TYR A 24 0.29 -2.04 -8.93
N GLU A 25 -0.36 -1.96 -7.78
CA GLU A 25 -1.27 -3.02 -7.32
C GLU A 25 -2.39 -3.29 -8.35
N VAL A 26 -3.06 -2.25 -8.84
CA VAL A 26 -4.11 -2.37 -9.86
C VAL A 26 -3.56 -2.93 -11.18
N THR A 27 -2.40 -2.45 -11.61
CA THR A 27 -1.81 -2.85 -12.91
C THR A 27 -1.33 -4.30 -12.85
N TRP A 28 -0.63 -4.69 -11.78
CA TRP A 28 -0.21 -6.06 -11.53
C TRP A 28 -1.41 -6.99 -11.34
N HIS A 29 -2.50 -6.53 -10.72
CA HIS A 29 -3.74 -7.31 -10.65
C HIS A 29 -4.25 -7.67 -12.05
N ARG A 30 -4.29 -6.71 -12.98
CA ARG A 30 -4.74 -6.98 -14.36
C ARG A 30 -3.80 -7.94 -15.10
N TYR A 31 -2.48 -7.76 -14.98
CA TYR A 31 -1.51 -8.69 -15.55
C TYR A 31 -1.69 -10.12 -15.01
N LEU A 32 -1.77 -10.27 -13.69
CA LEU A 32 -1.86 -11.58 -13.04
C LEU A 32 -3.24 -12.22 -13.22
N ALA A 33 -4.31 -11.44 -13.26
CA ALA A 33 -5.65 -11.94 -13.57
C ALA A 33 -5.72 -12.54 -14.98
N ASN A 34 -5.04 -11.93 -15.95
CA ASN A 34 -4.92 -12.48 -17.30
C ASN A 34 -4.08 -13.75 -17.33
N LEU A 35 -2.99 -13.80 -16.54
CA LEU A 35 -2.12 -14.97 -16.43
C LEU A 35 -2.82 -16.18 -15.78
N ILE A 36 -3.57 -15.93 -14.72
CA ILE A 36 -4.27 -16.94 -13.91
C ILE A 36 -5.59 -17.37 -14.57
N GLY A 37 -6.19 -16.50 -15.41
CA GLY A 37 -7.49 -16.74 -16.04
C GLY A 37 -8.68 -16.62 -15.07
N SER A 38 -8.45 -16.16 -13.83
CA SER A 38 -9.49 -15.96 -12.82
C SER A 38 -9.26 -14.66 -12.06
N GLN A 39 -10.11 -13.66 -12.32
CA GLN A 39 -10.02 -12.37 -11.64
C GLN A 39 -10.18 -12.48 -10.12
N ALA A 40 -11.15 -13.27 -9.65
CA ALA A 40 -11.38 -13.44 -8.21
C ALA A 40 -10.20 -14.11 -7.49
N ARG A 41 -9.58 -15.11 -8.14
CA ARG A 41 -8.39 -15.77 -7.58
C ARG A 41 -7.20 -14.82 -7.57
N ALA A 42 -6.96 -14.12 -8.67
CA ALA A 42 -5.88 -13.14 -8.77
C ALA A 42 -6.01 -12.01 -7.73
N ALA A 43 -7.22 -11.49 -7.52
CA ALA A 43 -7.50 -10.49 -6.48
C ALA A 43 -7.12 -10.97 -5.08
N ALA A 44 -7.49 -12.19 -4.71
CA ALA A 44 -7.17 -12.74 -3.40
C ALA A 44 -5.65 -12.97 -3.22
N ILE A 45 -4.99 -13.54 -4.23
CA ILE A 45 -3.56 -13.82 -4.18
C ILE A 45 -2.76 -12.51 -4.16
N ILE A 46 -3.11 -11.54 -5.02
CA ILE A 46 -2.37 -10.28 -5.09
C ILE A 46 -2.50 -9.50 -3.78
N LEU A 47 -3.69 -9.41 -3.18
CA LEU A 47 -3.88 -8.76 -1.89
C LEU A 47 -3.03 -9.44 -0.81
N ALA A 48 -3.02 -10.78 -0.77
CA ALA A 48 -2.23 -11.53 0.19
C ALA A 48 -0.72 -11.30 0.03
N VAL A 49 -0.20 -11.38 -1.20
CA VAL A 49 1.24 -11.20 -1.47
C VAL A 49 1.67 -9.74 -1.30
N PHE A 50 0.83 -8.79 -1.71
CA PHE A 50 1.10 -7.36 -1.60
C PHE A 50 1.13 -6.92 -0.14
N LEU A 51 0.09 -7.23 0.64
CA LEU A 51 0.02 -6.87 2.06
C LEU A 51 1.00 -7.67 2.91
N GLY A 52 1.21 -8.95 2.57
CA GLY A 52 2.23 -9.79 3.20
C GLY A 52 3.64 -9.22 2.98
N GLY A 53 3.95 -8.83 1.75
CA GLY A 53 5.21 -8.14 1.41
C GLY A 53 5.37 -6.83 2.17
N LEU A 54 4.35 -5.96 2.17
CA LEU A 54 4.35 -4.71 2.95
C LEU A 54 4.64 -4.97 4.43
N SER A 55 4.01 -6.00 5.02
CA SER A 55 4.17 -6.37 6.43
C SER A 55 5.60 -6.85 6.73
N VAL A 56 6.15 -7.71 5.87
CA VAL A 56 7.55 -8.17 5.97
C VAL A 56 8.51 -6.99 5.85
N GLY A 57 8.32 -6.12 4.86
CA GLY A 57 9.10 -4.90 4.67
C GLY A 57 9.08 -3.99 5.90
N TYR A 58 7.89 -3.77 6.47
CA TYR A 58 7.71 -2.92 7.65
C TYR A 58 8.49 -3.46 8.85
N ILE A 59 8.42 -4.77 9.11
CA ILE A 59 9.13 -5.42 10.22
C ILE A 59 10.65 -5.36 10.01
N LEU A 60 11.11 -5.75 8.83
CA LEU A 60 12.53 -5.79 8.50
C LEU A 60 13.13 -4.40 8.64
N PHE A 61 12.59 -3.42 7.91
CA PHE A 61 13.16 -2.08 7.88
C PHE A 61 12.91 -1.29 9.15
N GLY A 62 11.81 -1.56 9.88
CA GLY A 62 11.59 -0.99 11.21
C GLY A 62 12.64 -1.39 12.25
N ARG A 63 13.15 -2.64 12.16
CA ARG A 63 14.28 -3.12 12.99
C ARG A 63 15.61 -2.58 12.48
N PHE A 64 15.86 -2.64 11.17
CA PHE A 64 17.13 -2.18 10.57
C PHE A 64 17.37 -0.68 10.76
N SER A 65 16.32 0.13 10.83
CA SER A 65 16.43 1.58 10.97
C SER A 65 16.77 2.05 12.39
N HIS A 66 16.60 1.20 13.41
CA HIS A 66 16.65 1.62 14.82
C HIS A 66 17.98 2.24 15.25
N ASN A 67 19.12 1.91 14.61
CA ASN A 67 20.45 2.44 14.97
C ASN A 67 21.16 3.23 13.84
N ARG A 68 20.44 3.64 12.80
CA ARG A 68 21.03 4.38 11.66
C ARG A 68 20.78 5.88 11.73
N SER A 69 21.72 6.68 11.23
CA SER A 69 21.56 8.13 11.18
C SER A 69 20.38 8.54 10.28
N PRO A 70 19.68 9.65 10.58
CA PRO A 70 18.56 10.15 9.76
C PRO A 70 18.93 10.29 8.27
N ARG A 71 20.14 10.80 7.99
CA ARG A 71 20.71 10.88 6.63
C ARG A 71 20.78 9.52 5.93
N THR A 72 21.19 8.47 6.65
CA THR A 72 21.28 7.11 6.08
C THR A 72 19.90 6.57 5.74
N LEU A 73 18.91 6.81 6.61
CA LEU A 73 17.54 6.36 6.40
C LEU A 73 16.91 7.00 5.15
N ILE A 74 17.15 8.28 4.92
CA ILE A 74 16.67 8.97 3.71
C ILE A 74 17.39 8.48 2.46
N ARG A 75 18.69 8.17 2.53
CA ARG A 75 19.40 7.51 1.42
C ARG A 75 18.85 6.11 1.12
N MET A 76 18.53 5.33 2.15
CA MET A 76 17.93 4.00 1.99
C MET A 76 16.57 4.12 1.31
N TYR A 77 15.71 5.03 1.80
CA TYR A 77 14.40 5.28 1.19
C TYR A 77 14.53 5.71 -0.28
N ALA A 78 15.50 6.58 -0.57
CA ALA A 78 15.76 7.03 -1.93
C ALA A 78 16.16 5.88 -2.89
N TRP A 79 17.05 4.98 -2.45
CA TRP A 79 17.42 3.79 -3.23
C TRP A 79 16.27 2.80 -3.37
N ILE A 80 15.45 2.64 -2.34
CA ILE A 80 14.26 1.81 -2.38
C ILE A 80 13.29 2.30 -3.46
N GLU A 81 13.02 3.61 -3.52
CA GLU A 81 12.17 4.20 -4.55
C GLU A 81 12.74 3.97 -5.96
N ILE A 82 14.06 4.10 -6.13
CA ILE A 82 14.73 3.79 -7.41
C ILE A 82 14.56 2.32 -7.78
N LEU A 83 14.75 1.40 -6.84
CA LEU A 83 14.63 -0.04 -7.08
C LEU A 83 13.18 -0.44 -7.42
N ILE A 84 12.19 0.15 -6.74
CA ILE A 84 10.77 -0.05 -7.07
C ILE A 84 10.48 0.43 -8.49
N GLY A 85 10.93 1.64 -8.84
CA GLY A 85 10.76 2.18 -10.20
C GLY A 85 11.47 1.33 -11.27
N ALA A 86 12.71 0.91 -11.01
CA ALA A 86 13.45 0.04 -11.92
C ALA A 86 12.76 -1.31 -12.12
N TRP A 87 12.26 -1.92 -11.03
CA TRP A 87 11.49 -3.16 -11.11
C TRP A 87 10.21 -2.98 -11.91
N ALA A 88 9.47 -1.89 -11.69
CA ALA A 88 8.25 -1.58 -12.43
C ALA A 88 8.51 -1.35 -13.93
N CYS A 89 9.63 -0.70 -14.30
CA CYS A 89 10.07 -0.61 -15.70
C CYS A 89 10.38 -1.98 -16.33
N LEU A 90 11.00 -2.87 -15.56
CA LEU A 90 11.40 -4.20 -16.01
C LEU A 90 10.21 -5.18 -16.07
N PHE A 91 9.17 -4.94 -15.28
CA PHE A 91 8.03 -5.83 -15.10
C PHE A 91 7.34 -6.27 -16.41
N PRO A 92 7.03 -5.40 -17.39
CA PRO A 92 6.42 -5.85 -18.65
C PRO A 92 7.26 -6.89 -19.41
N LEU A 93 8.59 -6.76 -19.38
CA LEU A 93 9.49 -7.72 -20.02
C LEU A 93 9.50 -9.06 -19.28
N LEU A 94 9.57 -9.01 -17.94
CA LEU A 94 9.47 -10.20 -17.09
C LEU A 94 8.13 -10.91 -17.29
N PHE A 95 7.03 -10.17 -17.34
CA PHE A 95 5.70 -10.71 -17.57
C PHE A 95 5.61 -11.41 -18.91
N ASN A 96 6.09 -10.77 -20.00
CA ASN A 96 6.10 -11.39 -21.32
C ASN A 96 6.93 -12.67 -21.37
N PHE A 97 8.08 -12.69 -20.69
CA PHE A 97 8.90 -13.90 -20.56
C PHE A 97 8.13 -15.01 -19.83
N VAL A 98 7.53 -14.72 -18.67
CA VAL A 98 6.74 -15.70 -17.91
C VAL A 98 5.54 -16.18 -18.73
N TRP A 99 4.80 -15.28 -19.38
CA TRP A 99 3.64 -15.58 -20.21
C TRP A 99 3.94 -16.63 -21.28
N GLN A 100 5.10 -16.52 -21.96
CA GLN A 100 5.52 -17.50 -22.97
C GLN A 100 5.77 -18.90 -22.39
N GLN A 101 6.12 -19.00 -21.10
CA GLN A 101 6.39 -20.27 -20.42
C GLN A 101 5.13 -20.92 -19.81
N VAL A 102 4.09 -20.13 -19.50
CA VAL A 102 2.86 -20.63 -18.87
C VAL A 102 2.13 -21.66 -19.75
N GLY A 103 2.21 -21.52 -21.08
CA GLY A 103 1.64 -22.51 -22.01
C GLY A 103 2.24 -23.92 -21.90
N ILE A 104 3.39 -24.08 -21.26
CA ILE A 104 4.11 -25.36 -21.10
C ILE A 104 3.82 -26.00 -19.72
N LEU A 105 3.49 -25.18 -18.71
CA LEU A 105 3.39 -25.57 -17.30
C LEU A 105 2.06 -25.09 -16.69
N ASN A 106 0.93 -25.65 -17.13
CA ASN A 106 -0.38 -25.34 -16.54
C ASN A 106 -0.91 -26.54 -15.72
N PRO A 107 -0.50 -26.68 -14.45
CA PRO A 107 -0.92 -27.80 -13.61
C PRO A 107 -2.41 -27.71 -13.28
N GLN A 108 -3.13 -28.83 -13.39
CA GLN A 108 -4.55 -28.91 -13.09
C GLN A 108 -4.82 -29.18 -11.60
N GLY A 109 -6.03 -28.87 -11.13
CA GLY A 109 -6.48 -29.18 -9.77
C GLY A 109 -5.80 -28.35 -8.68
N ALA A 110 -5.56 -28.94 -7.51
CA ALA A 110 -5.02 -28.24 -6.33
C ALA A 110 -3.59 -27.70 -6.54
N LEU A 111 -2.83 -28.23 -7.49
CA LEU A 111 -1.49 -27.73 -7.81
C LEU A 111 -1.53 -26.37 -8.54
N SER A 112 -2.66 -26.04 -9.21
CA SER A 112 -2.83 -24.75 -9.90
C SER A 112 -2.70 -23.57 -8.94
N ILE A 113 -3.29 -23.65 -7.74
CA ILE A 113 -3.25 -22.52 -6.81
C ILE A 113 -1.86 -22.30 -6.21
N ILE A 114 -1.10 -23.37 -5.96
CA ILE A 114 0.28 -23.26 -5.49
C ILE A 114 1.14 -22.60 -6.56
N TYR A 115 0.94 -22.98 -7.83
CA TYR A 115 1.60 -22.37 -8.97
C TYR A 115 1.26 -20.88 -9.11
N ASP A 116 -0.03 -20.51 -9.08
CA ASP A 116 -0.52 -19.12 -9.16
C ASP A 116 0.07 -18.25 -8.04
N VAL A 117 0.07 -18.76 -6.81
CA VAL A 117 0.64 -18.09 -5.63
C VAL A 117 2.15 -17.89 -5.80
N THR A 118 2.86 -18.93 -6.25
CA THR A 118 4.31 -18.88 -6.46
C THR A 118 4.68 -17.85 -7.53
N LEU A 119 3.96 -17.83 -8.66
CA LEU A 119 4.14 -16.84 -9.71
C LEU A 119 3.94 -15.41 -9.19
N CYS A 120 2.87 -15.18 -8.42
CA CYS A 120 2.62 -13.88 -7.83
C CYS A 120 3.75 -13.48 -6.87
N ILE A 121 4.20 -14.38 -5.99
CA ILE A 121 5.32 -14.12 -5.08
C ILE A 121 6.58 -13.73 -5.86
N VAL A 122 6.96 -14.51 -6.87
CA VAL A 122 8.16 -14.24 -7.67
C VAL A 122 8.09 -12.89 -8.38
N LEU A 123 6.93 -12.53 -8.92
CA LEU A 123 6.78 -11.33 -9.74
C LEU A 123 6.65 -10.04 -8.92
N ILE A 124 5.98 -10.09 -7.75
CA ILE A 124 5.62 -8.88 -7.01
C ILE A 124 6.09 -8.84 -5.55
N ALA A 125 6.55 -9.93 -4.93
CA ALA A 125 6.96 -9.86 -3.52
C ALA A 125 8.17 -8.95 -3.29
N PHE A 126 9.12 -8.91 -4.23
CA PHE A 126 10.29 -8.05 -4.11
C PHE A 126 9.93 -6.56 -3.98
N PRO A 127 9.22 -5.93 -4.94
CA PRO A 127 8.87 -4.52 -4.81
C PRO A 127 7.93 -4.25 -3.64
N THR A 128 7.02 -5.17 -3.27
CA THR A 128 6.09 -4.93 -2.16
C THR A 128 6.77 -4.95 -0.79
N VAL A 129 7.78 -5.81 -0.61
CA VAL A 129 8.66 -5.76 0.58
C VAL A 129 9.41 -4.42 0.64
N LEU A 130 9.90 -3.93 -0.48
CA LEU A 130 10.54 -2.61 -0.51
C LEU A 130 9.55 -1.48 -0.18
N MET A 131 8.33 -1.53 -0.73
CA MET A 131 7.28 -0.53 -0.44
C MET A 131 6.92 -0.49 1.05
N GLY A 132 6.93 -1.64 1.73
CA GLY A 132 6.65 -1.74 3.18
C GLY A 132 7.65 -1.00 4.07
N SER A 133 8.85 -0.72 3.55
CA SER A 133 9.90 0.01 4.26
C SER A 133 9.68 1.52 4.34
N THR A 134 8.81 2.07 3.49
CA THR A 134 8.63 3.52 3.29
C THR A 134 8.29 4.26 4.58
N LEU A 135 7.24 3.80 5.28
CA LEU A 135 6.76 4.43 6.51
C LEU A 135 7.79 4.38 7.65
N PRO A 136 8.41 3.23 8.01
CA PRO A 136 9.39 3.21 9.10
C PRO A 136 10.63 4.06 8.77
N LEU A 137 11.12 4.04 7.53
CA LEU A 137 12.31 4.81 7.14
C LEU A 137 12.06 6.33 7.18
N LEU A 138 10.92 6.80 6.64
CA LEU A 138 10.56 8.21 6.68
C LEU A 138 10.31 8.69 8.11
N THR A 139 9.57 7.90 8.90
CA THR A 139 9.22 8.27 10.27
C THR A 139 10.49 8.39 11.12
N GLN A 140 11.36 7.38 11.11
CA GLN A 140 12.58 7.40 11.91
C GLN A 140 13.64 8.36 11.35
N GLY A 141 13.61 8.64 10.03
CA GLY A 141 14.55 9.53 9.36
C GLY A 141 14.21 11.02 9.46
N LEU A 142 12.98 11.41 9.79
CA LEU A 142 12.56 12.82 9.81
C LEU A 142 11.83 13.25 11.07
N ALA A 143 11.49 12.33 11.97
CA ALA A 143 10.92 12.69 13.27
C ALA A 143 11.96 13.38 14.16
N ARG A 144 11.52 14.42 14.87
CA ARG A 144 12.36 15.23 15.76
C ARG A 144 12.41 14.71 17.20
N ASN A 145 11.41 13.97 17.64
CA ASN A 145 11.31 13.38 18.97
C ASN A 145 10.16 12.36 18.98
N ASN A 146 9.96 11.64 20.09
CA ASN A 146 8.94 10.59 20.17
C ASN A 146 7.49 11.10 19.96
N ARG A 147 7.14 12.30 20.45
CA ARG A 147 5.81 12.89 20.21
C ARG A 147 5.63 13.27 18.74
N ASP A 148 6.65 13.92 18.16
CA ASP A 148 6.66 14.28 16.74
C ASP A 148 6.63 13.03 15.85
N ALA A 149 7.29 11.93 16.26
CA ALA A 149 7.30 10.67 15.52
C ALA A 149 5.90 10.09 15.31
N ALA A 150 5.08 10.02 16.36
CA ALA A 150 3.70 9.55 16.23
C ALA A 150 2.88 10.46 15.30
N SER A 151 2.96 11.78 15.49
CA SER A 151 2.22 12.75 14.66
C SER A 151 2.68 12.78 13.20
N PHE A 152 3.99 12.62 12.97
CA PHE A 152 4.57 12.61 11.63
C PHE A 152 4.27 11.30 10.92
N HIS A 153 4.36 10.17 11.61
CA HIS A 153 3.94 8.86 11.09
C HIS A 153 2.49 8.90 10.60
N ALA A 154 1.59 9.46 11.42
CA ALA A 154 0.18 9.61 11.05
C ALA A 154 -0.02 10.49 9.80
N ARG A 155 0.73 11.60 9.66
CA ARG A 155 0.69 12.46 8.46
C ARG A 155 1.22 11.76 7.21
N VAL A 156 2.34 11.05 7.33
CA VAL A 156 2.92 10.26 6.23
C VAL A 156 1.92 9.17 5.82
N TYR A 157 1.36 8.42 6.76
CA TYR A 157 0.33 7.42 6.48
C TYR A 157 -0.89 8.04 5.79
N ALA A 158 -1.44 9.14 6.31
CA ALA A 158 -2.60 9.81 5.72
C ALA A 158 -2.35 10.28 4.27
N LEU A 159 -1.20 10.90 3.98
CA LEU A 159 -0.86 11.32 2.63
C LEU A 159 -0.60 10.13 1.70
N ASN A 160 0.02 9.07 2.21
CA ASN A 160 0.20 7.82 1.47
C ASN A 160 -1.14 7.21 1.09
N THR A 161 -2.09 7.13 2.04
CA THR A 161 -3.45 6.61 1.84
C THR A 161 -4.27 7.50 0.90
N ALA A 162 -4.15 8.82 0.99
CA ALA A 162 -4.81 9.74 0.07
C ALA A 162 -4.26 9.59 -1.37
N GLY A 163 -2.94 9.55 -1.51
CA GLY A 163 -2.27 9.26 -2.78
C GLY A 163 -2.70 7.90 -3.33
N ALA A 164 -2.71 6.87 -2.49
CA ALA A 164 -3.14 5.51 -2.82
C ALA A 164 -4.57 5.47 -3.38
N CYS A 165 -5.53 6.17 -2.76
CA CYS A 165 -6.90 6.29 -3.26
C CYS A 165 -6.93 6.93 -4.66
N LEU A 166 -6.22 8.05 -4.84
CA LEU A 166 -6.13 8.73 -6.15
C LEU A 166 -5.47 7.85 -7.22
N GLY A 167 -4.39 7.16 -6.86
CA GLY A 167 -3.67 6.26 -7.75
C GLY A 167 -4.51 5.07 -8.17
N CYS A 168 -5.29 4.49 -7.25
CA CYS A 168 -6.18 3.37 -7.56
C CYS A 168 -7.26 3.77 -8.59
N LEU A 169 -7.90 4.93 -8.38
CA LEU A 169 -8.89 5.47 -9.32
C LEU A 169 -8.25 5.85 -10.66
N ALA A 170 -7.11 6.55 -10.62
CA ALA A 170 -6.40 6.94 -11.84
C ALA A 170 -5.95 5.72 -12.65
N ALA A 171 -5.45 4.66 -12.01
CA ALA A 171 -5.06 3.42 -12.67
C ALA A 171 -6.25 2.77 -13.37
N GLY A 172 -7.33 2.53 -12.62
CA GLY A 172 -8.50 1.81 -13.11
C GLY A 172 -9.23 2.53 -14.23
N PHE A 173 -9.43 3.84 -14.10
CA PHE A 173 -10.36 4.61 -14.93
C PHE A 173 -9.71 5.56 -15.93
N LEU A 174 -8.41 5.85 -15.82
CA LEU A 174 -7.74 6.82 -16.69
C LEU A 174 -6.48 6.24 -17.34
N LEU A 175 -5.47 5.86 -16.55
CA LEU A 175 -4.15 5.48 -17.06
C LEU A 175 -4.22 4.19 -17.89
N ILE A 176 -4.78 3.11 -17.34
CA ILE A 176 -4.79 1.83 -18.04
C ILE A 176 -5.69 1.89 -19.30
N PRO A 177 -6.91 2.46 -19.26
CA PRO A 177 -7.72 2.59 -20.46
C PRO A 177 -7.10 3.45 -21.57
N VAL A 178 -6.42 4.55 -21.22
CA VAL A 178 -5.89 5.51 -22.21
C VAL A 178 -4.53 5.10 -22.77
N VAL A 179 -3.60 4.66 -21.91
CA VAL A 179 -2.22 4.36 -22.33
C VAL A 179 -1.85 2.88 -22.26
N GLY A 180 -2.70 2.03 -21.69
CA GLY A 180 -2.46 0.59 -21.55
C GLY A 180 -1.59 0.23 -20.34
N LEU A 181 -1.52 -1.07 -20.03
CA LEU A 181 -0.84 -1.60 -18.85
C LEU A 181 0.67 -1.28 -18.82
N ALA A 182 1.39 -1.59 -19.89
CA ALA A 182 2.85 -1.45 -19.93
C ALA A 182 3.29 0.01 -19.82
N ARG A 183 2.63 0.93 -20.55
CA ARG A 183 2.95 2.36 -20.49
C ARG A 183 2.56 2.97 -19.15
N THR A 184 1.49 2.47 -18.51
CA THR A 184 1.12 2.88 -17.14
C THR A 184 2.25 2.57 -16.16
N LEU A 185 2.83 1.35 -16.21
CA LEU A 185 3.97 1.01 -15.36
C LEU A 185 5.19 1.90 -15.61
N ILE A 186 5.52 2.19 -16.87
CA ILE A 186 6.66 3.04 -17.24
C ILE A 186 6.45 4.52 -16.82
N LEU A 187 5.22 5.02 -16.95
CA LEU A 187 4.88 6.38 -16.53
C LEU A 187 5.04 6.54 -15.02
N VAL A 188 4.46 5.60 -14.27
CA VAL A 188 4.47 5.65 -12.81
C VAL A 188 5.84 5.33 -12.22
N SER A 189 6.62 4.45 -12.86
CA SER A 189 8.01 4.20 -12.46
C SER A 189 8.88 5.43 -12.58
N SER A 190 8.62 6.30 -13.56
CA SER A 190 9.30 7.59 -13.70
C SER A 190 9.06 8.47 -12.46
N CYS A 191 7.87 8.40 -11.84
CA CYS A 191 7.59 9.09 -10.58
C CYS A 191 8.44 8.54 -9.41
N ASN A 192 8.58 7.21 -9.28
CA ASN A 192 9.42 6.61 -8.24
C ASN A 192 10.92 6.91 -8.47
N LEU A 193 11.40 6.82 -9.71
CA LEU A 193 12.77 7.17 -10.06
C LEU A 193 13.04 8.65 -9.74
N GLY A 194 12.15 9.55 -10.13
CA GLY A 194 12.24 10.98 -9.82
C GLY A 194 12.20 11.26 -8.32
N ALA A 195 11.30 10.60 -7.58
CA ALA A 195 11.24 10.68 -6.12
C ALA A 195 12.53 10.23 -5.47
N GLY A 196 13.09 9.09 -5.89
CA GLY A 196 14.35 8.57 -5.38
C GLY A 196 15.53 9.48 -5.68
N LEU A 197 15.65 10.01 -6.90
CA LEU A 197 16.69 10.98 -7.26
C LEU A 197 16.58 12.27 -6.43
N LEU A 198 15.35 12.78 -6.25
CA LEU A 198 15.10 13.95 -5.41
C LEU A 198 15.50 13.70 -3.95
N LEU A 199 15.16 12.53 -3.39
CA LEU A 199 15.52 12.17 -2.02
C LEU A 199 17.03 11.96 -1.86
N LEU A 200 17.72 11.37 -2.85
CA LEU A 200 19.18 11.27 -2.86
C LEU A 200 19.83 12.65 -2.84
N TYR A 201 19.31 13.60 -3.62
CA TYR A 201 19.77 14.99 -3.62
C TYR A 201 19.52 15.71 -2.28
N LEU A 202 18.40 15.40 -1.61
CA LEU A 202 18.05 15.99 -0.32
C LEU A 202 18.78 15.32 0.86
N ALA A 203 19.20 14.06 0.75
CA ALA A 203 19.77 13.31 1.86
C ALA A 203 21.00 13.97 2.53
N PRO A 204 21.97 14.56 1.79
CA PRO A 204 23.07 15.30 2.39
C PRO A 204 22.64 16.52 3.23
N ARG A 205 21.42 17.05 3.02
CA ARG A 205 20.87 18.21 3.72
C ARG A 205 20.15 17.84 5.02
N VAL A 206 20.00 16.55 5.30
CA VAL A 206 19.40 16.04 6.54
C VAL A 206 20.49 15.94 7.59
N SER A 207 20.22 16.44 8.80
CA SER A 207 21.17 16.37 9.91
C SER A 207 21.52 14.91 10.22
N ALA A 208 22.82 14.64 10.38
CA ALA A 208 23.31 13.30 10.70
C ALA A 208 23.05 12.94 12.17
N GLU A 209 22.94 13.94 13.04
CA GLU A 209 22.64 13.76 14.45
C GLU A 209 21.18 13.42 14.65
N ARG A 210 20.96 12.36 15.42
CA ARG A 210 19.63 12.06 15.93
C ARG A 210 19.28 13.08 17.01
N PRO A 211 18.07 13.64 16.99
CA PRO A 211 17.58 14.35 18.15
C PRO A 211 17.65 13.42 19.37
N HIS A 212 18.36 13.84 20.42
CA HIS A 212 18.38 13.08 21.67
C HIS A 212 16.94 12.94 22.18
N PRO A 213 16.44 11.70 22.37
CA PRO A 213 15.14 11.54 22.98
C PRO A 213 15.25 12.04 24.42
N LYS A 214 14.60 13.16 24.74
CA LYS A 214 14.23 13.44 26.12
C LYS A 214 13.26 12.33 26.52
N VAL A 215 13.77 11.30 27.18
CA VAL A 215 12.99 10.16 27.65
C VAL A 215 12.01 10.68 28.70
N SER A 216 10.81 11.01 28.25
CA SER A 216 9.67 11.12 29.15
C SER A 216 9.14 9.71 29.29
N HIS A 217 9.45 9.06 30.41
CA HIS A 217 8.76 7.86 30.86
C HIS A 217 7.31 8.25 31.18
N HIS A 218 6.49 8.39 30.15
CA HIS A 218 5.06 8.22 30.30
C HIS A 218 4.77 6.78 29.91
N SER A 219 4.75 5.92 30.93
CA SER A 219 4.08 4.63 30.85
C SER A 219 2.67 4.90 30.35
N LEU A 220 2.41 4.58 29.08
CA LEU A 220 1.05 4.51 28.57
C LEU A 220 0.35 3.45 29.41
N GLN A 221 -0.45 3.89 30.38
CA GLN A 221 -1.36 3.05 31.15
C GLN A 221 -2.47 2.55 30.22
N GLY A 222 -2.12 1.65 29.31
CA GLY A 222 -3.05 0.89 28.50
C GLY A 222 -3.38 -0.42 29.21
N HIS A 223 -4.67 -0.72 29.35
CA HIS A 223 -5.19 -1.94 29.98
C HIS A 223 -5.04 -3.19 29.10
N LEU A 224 -4.42 -3.08 27.91
CA LEU A 224 -4.24 -4.17 26.96
C LEU A 224 -2.77 -4.51 26.83
N ASN A 225 -2.43 -5.79 27.02
CA ASN A 225 -1.09 -6.30 26.78
C ASN A 225 -0.78 -6.27 25.27
N LEU A 226 0.50 -6.15 24.90
CA LEU A 226 0.93 -6.10 23.49
C LEU A 226 0.36 -7.24 22.64
N TRP A 227 0.27 -8.44 23.22
CA TRP A 227 -0.34 -9.61 22.60
C TRP A 227 -1.83 -9.40 22.28
N GLN A 228 -2.61 -8.86 23.22
CA GLN A 228 -4.03 -8.57 23.01
C GLN A 228 -4.22 -7.53 21.90
N ALA A 229 -3.40 -6.48 21.89
CA ALA A 229 -3.42 -5.48 20.82
C ALA A 229 -3.08 -6.10 19.45
N ALA A 230 -2.09 -7.00 19.39
CA ALA A 230 -1.72 -7.71 18.17
C ALA A 230 -2.85 -8.63 17.67
N VAL A 231 -3.50 -9.37 18.56
CA VAL A 231 -4.65 -10.23 18.21
C VAL A 231 -5.82 -9.40 17.69
N VAL A 232 -6.16 -8.29 18.34
CA VAL A 232 -7.24 -7.40 17.87
C VAL A 232 -6.91 -6.81 16.50
N ALA A 233 -5.67 -6.34 16.30
CA ALA A 233 -5.24 -5.81 15.00
C ALA A 233 -5.27 -6.88 13.90
N PHE A 234 -4.83 -8.11 14.21
CA PHE A 234 -4.87 -9.23 13.28
C PHE A 234 -6.31 -9.58 12.89
N LEU A 235 -7.22 -9.73 13.86
CA LEU A 235 -8.62 -10.07 13.59
C LEU A 235 -9.34 -8.96 12.83
N ALA A 236 -9.10 -7.69 13.19
CA ALA A 236 -9.65 -6.54 12.46
C ALA A 236 -9.15 -6.49 11.02
N GLY A 237 -7.84 -6.72 10.80
CA GLY A 237 -7.25 -6.80 9.47
C GLY A 237 -7.78 -8.00 8.66
N PHE A 238 -7.86 -9.18 9.26
CA PHE A 238 -8.40 -10.37 8.63
C PHE A 238 -9.86 -10.16 8.19
N TYR A 239 -10.67 -9.57 9.07
CA TYR A 239 -12.06 -9.22 8.76
C TYR A 239 -12.14 -8.23 7.59
N ALA A 240 -11.37 -7.13 7.67
CA ALA A 240 -11.31 -6.09 6.66
C ALA A 240 -10.94 -6.65 5.26
N LEU A 241 -9.89 -7.47 5.19
CA LEU A 241 -9.42 -8.06 3.93
C LEU A 241 -10.37 -9.14 3.38
N SER A 242 -10.98 -9.93 4.26
CA SER A 242 -12.02 -10.89 3.86
C SER A 242 -13.23 -10.17 3.27
N LEU A 243 -13.69 -9.10 3.92
CA LEU A 243 -14.78 -8.27 3.43
C LEU A 243 -14.43 -7.64 2.08
N GLN A 244 -13.24 -7.05 1.94
CA GLN A 244 -12.77 -6.48 0.67
C GLN A 244 -12.78 -7.52 -0.46
N THR A 245 -12.28 -8.73 -0.20
CA THR A 245 -12.23 -9.82 -1.20
C THR A 245 -13.64 -10.28 -1.60
N ILE A 246 -14.55 -10.42 -0.62
CA ILE A 246 -15.95 -10.76 -0.88
C ILE A 246 -16.62 -9.67 -1.73
N LEU A 247 -16.38 -8.40 -1.43
CA LEU A 247 -16.96 -7.28 -2.19
C LEU A 247 -16.47 -7.22 -3.63
N ILE A 248 -15.17 -7.43 -3.87
CA ILE A 248 -14.61 -7.54 -5.23
C ILE A 248 -15.35 -8.64 -6.00
N ARG A 249 -15.60 -9.79 -5.36
CA ARG A 249 -16.31 -10.90 -5.98
C ARG A 249 -17.79 -10.59 -6.23
N LEU A 250 -18.49 -10.00 -5.27
CA LEU A 250 -19.91 -9.66 -5.41
C LEU A 250 -20.14 -8.64 -6.53
N ILE A 251 -19.32 -7.59 -6.58
CA ILE A 251 -19.40 -6.57 -7.64
C ILE A 251 -19.03 -7.19 -8.99
N GLY A 252 -18.02 -8.06 -9.04
CA GLY A 252 -17.69 -8.83 -10.24
C GLY A 252 -18.79 -9.78 -10.71
N LEU A 253 -19.69 -10.23 -9.83
CA LEU A 253 -20.85 -11.05 -10.19
C LEU A 253 -22.06 -10.22 -10.62
N SER A 254 -22.24 -9.00 -10.07
CA SER A 254 -23.41 -8.16 -10.37
C SER A 254 -23.21 -7.28 -11.61
N VAL A 255 -22.03 -6.68 -11.78
CA VAL A 255 -21.71 -5.77 -12.90
C VAL A 255 -20.99 -6.53 -14.03
N GLY A 256 -20.74 -7.83 -13.86
CA GLY A 256 -19.88 -8.64 -14.72
C GLY A 256 -18.40 -8.51 -14.32
N SER A 257 -17.56 -9.43 -14.80
CA SER A 257 -16.12 -9.49 -14.49
C SER A 257 -15.37 -8.34 -15.17
N SER A 258 -15.62 -7.13 -14.70
CA SER A 258 -15.08 -5.90 -15.21
C SER A 258 -13.75 -5.58 -14.54
N GLU A 259 -12.77 -5.17 -15.34
CA GLU A 259 -11.45 -4.77 -14.86
C GLU A 259 -11.49 -3.49 -13.96
N TYR A 260 -12.65 -2.84 -13.88
CA TYR A 260 -12.91 -1.69 -13.01
C TYR A 260 -13.32 -2.09 -11.58
N SER A 261 -13.88 -3.30 -11.40
CA SER A 261 -14.42 -3.75 -10.10
C SER A 261 -13.34 -3.79 -9.01
N PHE A 262 -12.14 -4.28 -9.36
CA PHE A 262 -11.01 -4.31 -8.42
C PHE A 262 -10.61 -2.88 -7.99
N SER A 263 -10.36 -1.98 -8.94
CA SER A 263 -9.94 -0.61 -8.66
C SER A 263 -10.97 0.16 -7.85
N MET A 264 -12.24 0.02 -8.19
CA MET A 264 -13.33 0.65 -7.45
C MET A 264 -13.38 0.19 -6.01
N VAL A 265 -13.40 -1.12 -5.76
CA VAL A 265 -13.51 -1.64 -4.40
C VAL A 265 -12.30 -1.26 -3.57
N VAL A 266 -11.09 -1.38 -4.11
CA VAL A 266 -9.86 -0.99 -3.41
C VAL A 266 -9.88 0.52 -3.09
N ALA A 267 -10.26 1.38 -4.03
CA ALA A 267 -10.34 2.81 -3.80
C ALA A 267 -11.35 3.17 -2.69
N VAL A 268 -12.56 2.62 -2.75
CA VAL A 268 -13.59 2.82 -1.71
C VAL A 268 -13.09 2.30 -0.36
N PHE A 269 -12.43 1.15 -0.33
CA PHE A 269 -11.91 0.56 0.90
C PHE A 269 -10.85 1.44 1.55
N ILE A 270 -9.89 1.95 0.76
CA ILE A 270 -8.85 2.87 1.22
C ILE A 270 -9.45 4.19 1.70
N LEU A 271 -10.46 4.72 0.98
CA LEU A 271 -11.16 5.94 1.38
C LEU A 271 -11.88 5.74 2.72
N LEU A 272 -12.58 4.62 2.91
CA LEU A 272 -13.27 4.29 4.15
C LEU A 272 -12.27 4.10 5.31
N LEU A 273 -11.11 3.50 5.08
CA LEU A 273 -10.03 3.41 6.07
C LEU A 273 -9.52 4.81 6.46
N ALA A 274 -9.34 5.71 5.49
CA ALA A 274 -8.91 7.08 5.73
C ALA A 274 -9.95 7.88 6.54
N VAL A 275 -11.22 7.84 6.14
CA VAL A 275 -12.32 8.50 6.83
C VAL A 275 -12.52 7.92 8.24
N GLY A 276 -12.46 6.59 8.37
CA GLY A 276 -12.56 5.90 9.66
C GLY A 276 -11.45 6.30 10.62
N ALA A 277 -10.20 6.40 10.14
CA ALA A 277 -9.07 6.88 10.95
C ALA A 277 -9.25 8.34 11.39
N TRP A 278 -9.77 9.20 10.51
CA TRP A 278 -10.02 10.60 10.83
C TRP A 278 -11.16 10.79 11.84
N LEU A 279 -12.31 10.12 11.64
CA LEU A 279 -13.43 10.14 12.57
C LEU A 279 -13.05 9.54 13.93
N GLY A 280 -12.32 8.42 13.92
CA GLY A 280 -11.82 7.77 15.15
C GLY A 280 -10.87 8.65 15.96
N ALA A 281 -10.17 9.61 15.33
CA ALA A 281 -9.34 10.58 16.04
C ALA A 281 -10.15 11.68 16.75
N GLY A 282 -11.37 11.98 16.27
CA GLY A 282 -12.26 13.00 16.84
C GLY A 282 -13.30 12.43 17.83
N ILE A 283 -13.60 11.14 17.76
CA ILE A 283 -14.58 10.49 18.65
C ILE A 283 -13.91 10.22 20.01
N ASN A 284 -14.31 10.99 21.01
CA ASN A 284 -13.99 10.73 22.41
C ASN A 284 -14.43 9.28 22.73
N ARG A 285 -13.53 8.44 23.28
CA ARG A 285 -13.59 6.96 23.42
C ARG A 285 -14.85 6.40 24.15
N ARG A 286 -16.05 6.71 23.68
CA ARG A 286 -17.30 6.11 24.12
C ARG A 286 -17.69 5.05 23.10
N GLY A 287 -17.90 3.83 23.60
CA GLY A 287 -17.96 2.61 22.81
C GLY A 287 -19.03 2.62 21.74
N ILE A 288 -18.63 3.00 20.52
CA ILE A 288 -19.44 2.73 19.33
C ILE A 288 -19.48 1.20 19.20
N PRO A 289 -20.65 0.57 19.33
CA PRO A 289 -20.73 -0.87 19.27
C PRO A 289 -20.41 -1.33 17.84
N LEU A 290 -19.62 -2.41 17.73
CA LEU A 290 -19.09 -2.93 16.46
C LEU A 290 -20.17 -3.08 15.38
N TRP A 291 -21.39 -3.51 15.74
CA TRP A 291 -22.50 -3.68 14.79
C TRP A 291 -22.92 -2.37 14.10
N LEU A 292 -22.79 -1.22 14.77
CA LEU A 292 -23.14 0.08 14.20
C LEU A 292 -22.13 0.51 13.14
N ASN A 293 -20.84 0.22 13.35
CA ASN A 293 -19.80 0.42 12.34
C ASN A 293 -20.07 -0.49 11.11
N GLN A 294 -20.42 -1.76 11.35
CA GLN A 294 -20.75 -2.69 10.26
C GLN A 294 -21.97 -2.25 9.45
N LEU A 295 -22.99 -1.71 10.11
CA LEU A 295 -24.18 -1.18 9.47
C LEU A 295 -23.83 0.00 8.55
N VAL A 296 -22.96 0.91 8.99
CA VAL A 296 -22.52 2.08 8.20
C VAL A 296 -21.71 1.65 6.98
N VAL A 297 -20.79 0.69 7.12
CA VAL A 297 -20.02 0.15 6.00
C VAL A 297 -20.95 -0.50 4.96
N PHE A 298 -21.90 -1.32 5.42
CA PHE A 298 -22.89 -1.95 4.55
C PHE A 298 -23.73 -0.91 3.79
N LEU A 299 -24.29 0.09 4.49
CA LEU A 299 -25.10 1.15 3.88
C LEU A 299 -24.29 2.01 2.91
N GLY A 300 -23.03 2.31 3.22
CA GLY A 300 -22.13 3.04 2.33
C GLY A 300 -21.85 2.30 1.03
N LEU A 301 -21.62 0.99 1.10
CA LEU A 301 -21.42 0.14 -0.07
C LEU A 301 -22.69 0.01 -0.92
N ALA A 302 -23.85 -0.12 -0.28
CA ALA A 302 -25.14 -0.13 -0.97
C ALA A 302 -25.39 1.19 -1.71
N ALA A 303 -25.17 2.33 -1.06
CA ALA A 303 -25.32 3.64 -1.69
C ALA A 303 -24.38 3.80 -2.89
N LEU A 304 -23.13 3.37 -2.78
CA LEU A 304 -22.14 3.49 -3.84
C LEU A 304 -22.48 2.58 -5.05
N TYR A 305 -23.01 1.39 -4.80
CA TYR A 305 -23.53 0.50 -5.83
C TYR A 305 -24.71 1.13 -6.61
N PHE A 306 -25.65 1.78 -5.93
CA PHE A 306 -26.82 2.38 -6.57
C PHE A 306 -26.55 3.75 -7.23
N VAL A 307 -25.47 4.44 -6.86
CA VAL A 307 -25.12 5.77 -7.40
C VAL A 307 -24.27 5.67 -8.68
N LEU A 308 -23.59 4.55 -8.91
CA LEU A 308 -22.84 4.38 -10.15
C LEU A 308 -23.80 4.04 -11.29
N PRO A 309 -23.86 4.88 -12.35
CA PRO A 309 -24.64 4.56 -13.51
C PRO A 309 -24.09 3.27 -14.13
N ILE A 310 -24.95 2.25 -14.18
CA ILE A 310 -24.76 1.03 -14.94
C ILE A 310 -24.68 1.47 -16.41
N LEU A 311 -23.47 1.62 -16.94
CA LEU A 311 -23.16 1.86 -18.35
C LEU A 311 -22.37 0.67 -18.88
#